data_AF-A5USB2-F1
#
_entry.id   AF-A5USB2-F1
#
_cell.length_a   1.000
_cell.length_b   1.000
_cell.length_c   1.000
_cell.angle_alpha   90.00
_cell.angle_beta   90.00
_cell.angle_gamma   90.00
#
_symmetry.space_group_name_H-M   'P 1'
#
loop_
_entity.id
_entity.type
_entity.pdbx_description
1 polymer ?
#
loop_
_entity_poly.entity_id
_entity_poly.type
_entity_poly.pdbx_seq_one_letter_code
_entity_poly.pdbx_strand_id
1 'polypeptide(L)'
;MSPAEYLMRQRRWVAIGIGVAAAAALIIGARPARLRLARVTHVSNSTPPVASIALRYARGARPRVAVLDVIGAQGATGSASIPGDQEFVEVPLAGNPGGPYRIDATLTYRVGGFLLVRKATFADPG
;
A
#
# COMPACT_ATOMS: atom_id res chain seq x y z
N MET A 1 -13.42 -51.06 2.71
CA MET A 1 -12.46 -50.04 3.20
C MET A 1 -12.56 -50.05 4.72
N SER A 2 -11.47 -50.36 5.40
CA SER A 2 -11.47 -50.50 6.86
C SER A 2 -11.53 -49.13 7.55
N PRO A 3 -12.01 -49.05 8.80
CA PRO A 3 -12.03 -47.79 9.56
C PRO A 3 -10.64 -47.14 9.68
N ALA A 4 -9.59 -47.95 9.74
CA ALA A 4 -8.19 -47.49 9.79
C ALA A 4 -7.75 -46.83 8.47
N GLU A 5 -8.14 -47.39 7.32
CA GLU A 5 -7.87 -46.81 6.00
C GLU A 5 -8.60 -45.48 5.81
N TYR A 6 -9.83 -45.36 6.32
CA TYR A 6 -10.61 -44.12 6.28
C TYR A 6 -9.94 -43.01 7.10
N LEU A 7 -9.53 -43.31 8.34
CA LEU A 7 -8.79 -42.38 9.21
C LEU A 7 -7.46 -41.93 8.61
N MET A 8 -6.67 -42.85 8.04
CA MET A 8 -5.41 -42.49 7.37
C MET A 8 -5.63 -41.63 6.13
N ARG A 9 -6.66 -41.92 5.33
CA ARG A 9 -7.02 -41.11 4.15
C ARG A 9 -7.47 -39.71 4.56
N GLN A 10 -8.29 -39.58 5.60
CA GLN A 10 -8.75 -38.28 6.12
C GLN A 10 -7.58 -37.45 6.64
N ARG A 11 -6.66 -38.03 7.42
CA ARG A 11 -5.45 -37.33 7.91
C ARG A 11 -4.57 -36.82 6.77
N ARG A 12 -4.40 -37.61 5.70
CA ARG A 12 -3.66 -37.18 4.51
C ARG A 12 -4.31 -35.98 3.83
N TRP A 13 -5.63 -36.01 3.63
CA TRP A 13 -6.34 -34.88 3.02
C TRP A 13 -6.29 -33.61 3.88
N VAL A 14 -6.40 -33.73 5.21
CA VAL A 14 -6.22 -32.60 6.12
C VAL A 14 -4.81 -32.01 6.02
N ALA A 15 -3.78 -32.87 6.02
CA ALA A 15 -2.39 -32.42 5.88
C ALA A 15 -2.14 -31.70 4.54
N ILE A 16 -2.68 -32.24 3.44
CA ILE A 16 -2.62 -31.59 2.12
C ILE A 16 -3.32 -30.23 2.15
N GLY A 17 -4.52 -30.16 2.75
CA GLY A 17 -5.27 -28.91 2.87
C GLY A 17 -4.51 -27.83 3.64
N ILE A 18 -3.89 -28.18 4.76
CA ILE A 18 -3.03 -27.27 5.54
C ILE A 18 -1.82 -26.83 4.71
N GLY A 19 -1.17 -27.76 4.01
CA GLY A 19 -0.02 -27.45 3.15
C GLY A 19 -0.37 -26.45 2.04
N VAL A 20 -1.49 -26.65 1.37
CA VAL A 20 -1.98 -25.73 0.33
C VAL A 20 -2.33 -24.36 0.91
N ALA A 21 -3.00 -24.31 2.07
CA ALA A 21 -3.34 -23.05 2.73
C ALA A 21 -2.08 -22.27 3.16
N ALA A 22 -1.08 -22.95 3.72
CA ALA A 22 0.19 -22.36 4.10
C ALA A 22 0.96 -21.82 2.89
N ALA A 23 1.03 -22.59 1.80
CA ALA A 23 1.66 -22.16 0.55
C ALA A 23 0.95 -20.93 -0.05
N ALA A 24 -0.38 -20.92 -0.06
CA ALA A 24 -1.16 -19.79 -0.54
C ALA A 24 -0.92 -18.53 0.32
N ALA A 25 -0.86 -18.67 1.65
CA ALA A 25 -0.56 -17.56 2.56
C ALA A 25 0.85 -16.98 2.31
N LEU A 26 1.85 -17.84 2.11
CA LEU A 26 3.22 -17.41 1.76
C LEU A 26 3.26 -16.67 0.42
N ILE A 27 2.60 -17.19 -0.61
CA ILE A 27 2.55 -16.54 -1.93
C ILE A 27 1.87 -15.17 -1.84
N ILE A 28 0.75 -15.07 -1.11
CA ILE A 28 0.06 -13.79 -0.93
C ILE A 28 0.93 -12.80 -0.14
N GLY A 29 1.60 -13.26 0.93
CA GLY A 29 2.50 -12.44 1.73
C GLY A 29 3.72 -11.94 0.95
N ALA A 30 4.24 -12.74 0.02
CA ALA A 30 5.40 -12.41 -0.80
C ALA A 30 5.08 -11.46 -1.97
N ARG A 31 3.81 -11.32 -2.36
CA ARG A 31 3.41 -10.41 -3.45
C ARG A 31 3.50 -8.95 -2.99
N PRO A 32 4.06 -8.04 -3.80
CA PRO A 32 4.07 -6.61 -3.50
C PRO A 32 2.66 -6.06 -3.21
N ALA A 33 2.47 -5.49 -2.03
CA ALA A 33 1.24 -4.83 -1.62
C ALA A 33 1.02 -3.57 -2.46
N ARG A 34 -0.07 -3.49 -3.20
CA ARG A 34 -0.43 -2.30 -3.97
C ARG A 34 -0.95 -1.21 -3.04
N LEU A 35 -0.60 0.06 -3.26
CA LEU A 35 -1.32 1.17 -2.66
C LEU A 35 -2.71 1.25 -3.31
N ARG A 36 -3.77 1.13 -2.51
CA ARG A 36 -5.17 1.12 -2.97
C ARG A 36 -5.85 2.47 -2.83
N LEU A 37 -5.38 3.29 -1.91
CA LEU A 37 -5.91 4.61 -1.62
C LEU A 37 -4.74 5.50 -1.23
N ALA A 38 -4.70 6.69 -1.80
CA ALA A 38 -4.01 7.85 -1.26
C ALA A 38 -4.96 9.03 -1.39
N ARG A 39 -5.25 9.72 -0.29
CA ARG A 39 -6.20 10.82 -0.28
C ARG A 39 -5.78 11.91 0.67
N VAL A 40 -5.81 13.16 0.22
CA VAL A 40 -5.70 14.32 1.10
C VAL A 40 -6.96 14.40 1.96
N THR A 41 -6.84 14.23 3.27
CA THR A 41 -7.98 14.27 4.20
C THR A 41 -8.19 15.65 4.79
N HIS A 42 -7.12 16.43 4.89
CA HIS A 42 -7.15 17.77 5.48
C HIS A 42 -5.97 18.58 4.93
N VAL A 43 -6.14 19.89 4.79
CA VAL A 43 -5.06 20.83 4.51
C VAL A 43 -5.11 21.91 5.57
N SER A 44 -4.01 22.07 6.31
CA SER A 44 -3.91 23.08 7.36
C SER A 44 -3.81 24.49 6.77
N ASN A 45 -4.28 25.47 7.54
CA ASN A 45 -4.10 26.90 7.24
C ASN A 45 -2.79 27.46 7.83
N SER A 46 -1.83 26.59 8.20
CA SER A 46 -0.52 27.02 8.70
C SER A 46 0.33 27.63 7.58
N THR A 47 1.41 28.31 7.94
CA THR A 47 2.42 28.76 6.97
C THR A 47 3.75 28.05 7.26
N PRO A 48 4.21 27.13 6.40
CA PRO A 48 3.57 26.67 5.16
C PRO A 48 2.31 25.80 5.42
N PRO A 49 1.37 25.73 4.45
CA PRO A 49 0.23 24.81 4.51
C PRO A 49 0.72 23.36 4.52
N VAL A 50 -0.01 22.48 5.21
CA VAL A 50 0.35 21.05 5.35
C VAL A 50 -0.84 20.20 4.92
N ALA A 51 -0.63 19.31 3.95
CA ALA A 51 -1.61 18.32 3.53
C ALA A 51 -1.45 17.04 4.37
N SER A 52 -2.47 16.70 5.14
CA SER A 52 -2.58 15.39 5.79
C SER A 52 -3.15 14.39 4.78
N ILE A 53 -2.44 13.27 4.58
CA ILE A 53 -2.78 12.25 3.59
C ILE A 53 -2.97 10.91 4.30
N ALA A 54 -4.11 10.27 4.03
CA ALA A 54 -4.38 8.91 4.43
C ALA A 54 -4.04 7.94 3.27
N LEU A 55 -3.36 6.86 3.62
CA LEU A 55 -2.88 5.83 2.72
C LEU A 55 -3.48 4.48 3.12
N ARG A 56 -3.80 3.64 2.14
CA ARG A 56 -4.24 2.26 2.42
C ARG A 56 -3.63 1.29 1.44
N TYR A 57 -2.88 0.32 1.94
CA TYR A 57 -2.27 -0.72 1.13
C TYR A 57 -3.14 -1.97 1.08
N ALA A 58 -3.01 -2.74 0.00
CA ALA A 58 -3.53 -4.09 -0.07
C ALA A 58 -2.73 -5.04 0.83
N ARG A 59 -3.23 -6.27 1.01
CA ARG A 59 -2.42 -7.34 1.61
C ARG A 59 -1.23 -7.67 0.72
N GLY A 60 -0.09 -7.95 1.34
CA GLY A 60 1.16 -8.32 0.68
C GLY A 60 2.38 -7.68 1.35
N ALA A 61 3.54 -7.83 0.71
CA ALA A 61 4.79 -7.22 1.12
C ALA A 61 4.74 -5.70 0.93
N ARG A 62 4.87 -4.94 2.03
CA ARG A 62 4.88 -3.48 2.00
C ARG A 62 6.12 -2.96 1.25
N PRO A 63 6.04 -1.78 0.60
CA PRO A 63 7.22 -1.15 0.06
C PRO A 63 8.21 -0.80 1.18
N ARG A 64 9.49 -0.64 0.85
CA ARG A 64 10.46 -0.09 1.79
C ARG A 64 10.30 1.41 1.94
N VAL A 65 10.07 2.09 0.83
CA VAL A 65 9.89 3.53 0.75
C VAL A 65 8.74 3.82 -0.21
N ALA A 66 7.88 4.76 0.18
CA ALA A 66 6.90 5.38 -0.69
C ALA A 66 7.24 6.88 -0.79
N VAL A 67 7.30 7.38 -2.01
CA VAL A 67 7.38 8.81 -2.31
C VAL A 67 6.02 9.26 -2.79
N LEU A 68 5.51 10.34 -2.24
CA LEU A 68 4.20 10.89 -2.57
C LEU A 68 4.40 12.31 -3.05
N ASP A 69 4.06 12.56 -4.31
CA ASP A 69 4.07 13.87 -4.92
C ASP A 69 2.63 14.38 -4.98
N VAL A 70 2.35 15.47 -4.27
CA VAL A 70 1.04 16.09 -4.14
C VAL A 70 0.97 17.29 -5.08
N ILE A 71 -0.09 17.36 -5.87
CA ILE A 71 -0.32 18.41 -6.86
C ILE A 71 -1.76 18.90 -6.71
N GLY A 72 -1.94 20.13 -6.26
CA GLY A 72 -3.23 20.80 -6.15
C GLY A 72 -3.61 21.51 -7.45
N ALA A 73 -4.91 21.62 -7.72
CA ALA A 73 -5.43 22.30 -8.91
C ALA A 73 -5.03 23.78 -8.98
N GLN A 74 -4.82 24.43 -7.83
CA GLN A 74 -4.41 25.84 -7.75
C GLN A 74 -2.87 26.04 -7.77
N GLY A 75 -2.12 25.00 -8.13
CA GLY A 75 -0.65 25.06 -8.22
C GLY A 75 0.08 24.73 -6.92
N ALA A 76 -0.63 24.27 -5.88
CA ALA A 76 0.02 23.74 -4.68
C ALA A 76 0.85 22.50 -5.03
N THR A 77 2.09 22.40 -4.57
CA THR A 77 2.92 21.21 -4.76
C THR A 77 3.61 20.82 -3.46
N GLY A 78 3.79 19.53 -3.23
CA GLY A 78 4.51 19.02 -2.08
C GLY A 78 5.02 17.62 -2.37
N SER A 79 6.07 17.21 -1.66
CA SER A 79 6.56 15.84 -1.74
C SER A 79 6.96 15.34 -0.37
N ALA A 80 6.70 14.06 -0.10
CA ALA A 80 7.16 13.40 1.11
C ALA A 80 7.64 11.99 0.80
N SER A 81 8.74 11.61 1.43
CA SER A 81 9.25 10.23 1.44
C SER A 81 8.94 9.59 2.79
N ILE A 82 8.26 8.46 2.78
CA ILE A 82 7.85 7.76 3.98
C ILE A 82 8.23 6.28 3.94
N PRO A 83 8.40 5.65 5.11
CA PRO A 83 8.36 4.20 5.24
C PRO A 83 7.08 3.60 4.64
N GLY A 84 7.18 2.45 3.98
CA GLY A 84 6.04 1.84 3.28
C GLY A 84 5.00 1.14 4.18
N ASP A 85 5.22 1.10 5.49
CA ASP A 85 4.26 0.66 6.51
C ASP A 85 3.44 1.81 7.09
N GLN A 86 3.83 3.07 6.84
CA GLN A 86 3.11 4.24 7.31
C GLN A 86 1.78 4.44 6.54
N GLU A 87 0.70 4.69 7.28
CA GLU A 87 -0.66 4.84 6.73
C GLU A 87 -1.16 6.29 6.77
N PHE A 88 -0.43 7.19 7.42
CA PHE A 88 -0.74 8.62 7.52
C PHE A 88 0.53 9.44 7.39
N VAL A 89 0.49 10.50 6.59
CA VAL A 89 1.63 11.38 6.35
C VAL A 89 1.18 12.82 6.20
N GLU A 90 2.00 13.73 6.68
CA GLU A 90 1.84 15.16 6.49
C GLU A 90 2.87 15.64 5.47
N VAL A 91 2.38 16.34 4.44
CA VAL A 91 3.20 16.85 3.35
C VAL A 91 3.11 18.37 3.36
N PRO A 92 4.22 19.09 3.62
CA PRO A 92 4.23 20.54 3.48
C PRO A 92 4.00 20.89 2.01
N LEU A 93 3.10 21.84 1.77
CA LEU A 93 2.77 22.35 0.45
C LEU A 93 3.44 23.69 0.22
N ALA A 94 3.96 23.88 -0.98
CA ALA A 94 4.38 25.16 -1.53
C ALA A 94 3.34 25.65 -2.55
N GLY A 95 3.12 26.96 -2.62
CA GLY A 95 2.14 27.57 -3.52
C GLY A 95 0.77 27.80 -2.87
N ASN A 96 -0.23 28.08 -3.70
CA ASN A 96 -1.58 28.39 -3.22
C ASN A 96 -2.38 27.10 -2.96
N PRO A 97 -2.75 26.79 -1.70
CA PRO A 97 -3.54 25.60 -1.40
C PRO A 97 -4.94 25.71 -2.01
N GLY A 98 -5.38 24.65 -2.68
CA GLY A 98 -6.71 24.57 -3.28
C GLY A 98 -6.93 23.24 -3.99
N GLY A 99 -7.98 22.54 -3.56
CA GLY A 99 -8.40 21.27 -4.16
C GLY A 99 -9.06 21.47 -5.53
N PRO A 100 -9.33 20.37 -6.27
CA PRO A 100 -8.99 18.98 -5.91
C PRO A 100 -7.48 18.71 -5.98
N TYR A 101 -7.03 17.68 -5.26
CA TYR A 101 -5.63 17.26 -5.21
C TYR A 101 -5.40 15.95 -5.97
N ARG A 102 -4.27 15.88 -6.67
CA ARG A 102 -3.71 14.66 -7.24
C ARG A 102 -2.49 14.23 -6.43
N ILE A 103 -2.36 12.93 -6.19
CA ILE A 103 -1.23 12.31 -5.52
C ILE A 103 -0.62 11.30 -6.49
N ASP A 104 0.62 11.56 -6.90
CA ASP A 104 1.45 10.63 -7.67
C ASP A 104 2.36 9.88 -6.67
N ALA A 105 2.13 8.58 -6.54
CA ALA A 105 2.85 7.73 -5.59
C ALA A 105 3.89 6.85 -6.30
N THR A 106 5.14 6.89 -5.85
CA THR A 106 6.22 6.00 -6.28
C THR A 106 6.61 5.06 -5.14
N LEU A 107 6.36 3.77 -5.32
CA LEU A 107 6.53 2.73 -4.31
C LEU A 107 7.72 1.84 -4.68
N THR A 108 8.69 1.71 -3.77
CA THR A 108 9.90 0.91 -3.99
C THR A 108 9.88 -0.33 -3.11
N TYR A 109 9.98 -1.52 -3.72
CA TYR A 109 9.97 -2.82 -3.05
C TYR A 109 11.30 -3.53 -3.26
N ARG A 110 11.60 -4.47 -2.36
CA ARG A 110 12.68 -5.45 -2.53
C ARG A 110 12.09 -6.85 -2.52
N VAL A 111 12.10 -7.53 -3.66
CA VAL A 111 11.49 -8.86 -3.85
C VAL A 111 12.56 -9.80 -4.40
N GLY A 112 12.88 -10.87 -3.66
CA GLY A 112 13.87 -11.85 -4.11
C GLY A 112 15.25 -11.27 -4.45
N GLY A 113 15.66 -10.20 -3.77
CA GLY A 113 16.92 -9.48 -4.03
C GLY A 113 16.84 -8.38 -5.08
N PHE A 114 15.78 -8.34 -5.90
CA PHE A 114 15.58 -7.32 -6.92
C PHE A 114 14.82 -6.10 -6.39
N LEU A 115 15.14 -4.92 -6.94
CA LEU A 115 14.37 -3.71 -6.73
C LEU A 115 13.20 -3.68 -7.72
N LEU A 116 12.00 -3.46 -7.20
CA LEU A 116 10.80 -3.28 -8.00
C LEU A 116 10.21 -1.90 -7.67
N VAL A 117 9.99 -1.07 -8.69
CA VAL A 117 9.34 0.22 -8.55
C VAL A 117 7.94 0.14 -9.14
N ARG A 118 6.94 0.66 -8.43
CA ARG A 118 5.56 0.81 -8.92
C ARG A 118 5.13 2.25 -8.78
N LYS A 119 4.42 2.74 -9.79
CA LYS A 119 3.80 4.07 -9.77
C LYS A 119 2.28 3.92 -9.74
N ALA A 120 1.62 4.80 -9.01
CA ALA A 120 0.16 4.88 -8.96
C ALA A 120 -0.24 6.34 -8.82
N THR A 121 -1.31 6.72 -9.50
CA THR A 121 -1.87 8.07 -9.43
C THR A 121 -3.25 8.00 -8.80
N PHE A 122 -3.50 8.90 -7.86
CA PHE A 122 -4.78 9.05 -7.17
C PHE A 122 -5.24 10.49 -7.34
N ALA A 123 -6.48 10.70 -7.74
CA ALA A 123 -7.08 12.03 -7.80
C ALA A 123 -8.30 12.04 -6.88
N ASP A 124 -8.47 13.11 -6.11
CA ASP A 124 -9.71 13.31 -5.35
C ASP A 124 -10.84 13.55 -6.36
N PRO A 125 -11.96 12.80 -6.29
CA PRO A 125 -13.17 13.21 -6.98
C PRO A 125 -13.65 14.49 -6.29
N GLY A 126 -13.58 15.61 -7.01
CA GLY A 126 -13.99 16.93 -6.51
C GLY A 126 -15.42 16.97 -5.98
#